data_AF-A0A435XTK8-F1
#
_entry.id   AF-A0A435XTK8-F1
#
_cell.length_a   1.000
_cell.length_b   1.000
_cell.length_c   1.000
_cell.angle_alpha   90.00
_cell.angle_beta   90.00
_cell.angle_gamma   90.00
#
_symmetry.space_group_name_H-M   'P 1'
#
loop_
_entity.id
_entity.type
_entity.pdbx_description
1 polymer ?
#
loop_
_entity_poly.entity_id
_entity_poly.type
_entity_poly.pdbx_seq_one_letter_code
_entity_poly.pdbx_strand_id
1 'polypeptide(L)'
;FHDRRYSPLKSWKFSPIDVAGITKWDDYTKVRDTMFERTHKEFAPWIIVRANDKRRARLAVMRRILLSLPYDGRDLDVIGKEDKKIIGEGPSFLGKQD
;
A
#
# COMPACT_ATOMS: atom_id res chain seq x y z
N PHE A 1 -8.62 -10.02 9.30
CA PHE A 1 -8.53 -11.49 9.17
C PHE A 1 -9.86 -12.20 9.41
N HIS A 2 -10.60 -11.83 10.45
CA HIS A 2 -11.92 -12.39 10.78
C HIS A 2 -12.86 -12.61 9.58
N ASP A 3 -13.14 -11.57 8.79
CA ASP A 3 -14.02 -11.67 7.60
C ASP A 3 -13.56 -12.69 6.56
N ARG A 4 -12.25 -12.94 6.42
CA ARG A 4 -11.74 -13.96 5.49
C ARG A 4 -12.01 -15.36 6.04
N ARG A 5 -11.81 -15.57 7.35
CA ARG A 5 -11.98 -16.87 8.02
C ARG A 5 -13.41 -17.40 7.98
N TYR A 6 -14.40 -16.52 8.03
CA TYR A 6 -15.82 -16.89 8.12
C TYR A 6 -16.62 -16.65 6.83
N SER A 7 -15.98 -16.16 5.76
CA SER A 7 -16.66 -15.96 4.47
C SER A 7 -16.48 -17.17 3.55
N PRO A 8 -17.56 -17.81 3.08
CA PRO A 8 -17.46 -18.93 2.12
C PRO A 8 -16.72 -18.57 0.84
N LEU A 9 -16.81 -17.31 0.40
CA LEU A 9 -16.19 -16.84 -0.85
C LEU A 9 -14.73 -16.40 -0.69
N LYS A 10 -14.21 -16.28 0.54
CA LYS A 10 -12.88 -15.69 0.81
C LYS A 10 -11.98 -16.59 1.67
N SER A 11 -12.50 -17.69 2.19
CA SER A 11 -11.80 -18.61 3.09
C SER A 11 -10.51 -19.16 2.48
N TRP A 12 -10.49 -19.42 1.17
CA TRP A 12 -9.30 -19.87 0.44
C TRP A 12 -8.10 -18.90 0.52
N LYS A 13 -8.32 -17.63 0.89
CA LYS A 13 -7.27 -16.61 1.08
C LYS A 13 -6.69 -16.62 2.50
N PHE A 14 -7.09 -17.56 3.35
CA PHE A 14 -6.65 -17.66 4.73
C PHE A 14 -5.75 -18.88 4.90
N SER A 15 -4.57 -18.66 5.46
CA SER A 15 -3.49 -19.64 5.53
C SER A 15 -2.87 -19.70 6.93
N PRO A 16 -2.11 -20.76 7.27
CA PRO A 16 -1.43 -20.85 8.57
C PRO A 16 -0.47 -19.69 8.85
N ILE A 17 0.17 -19.12 7.80
CA ILE A 17 1.07 -17.98 7.96
C ILE A 17 0.32 -16.70 8.35
N ASP A 18 -0.94 -16.53 7.93
CA ASP A 18 -1.77 -15.41 8.36
C ASP A 18 -2.02 -15.45 9.87
N VAL A 19 -2.19 -16.64 10.46
CA VAL A 19 -2.38 -16.82 11.90
C VAL A 19 -1.09 -16.51 12.65
N ALA A 20 0.03 -17.10 12.20
CA ALA A 20 1.34 -16.86 12.80
C ALA A 20 1.81 -15.40 12.68
N GLY A 21 1.35 -14.69 11.65
CA GLY A 21 1.69 -13.28 11.42
C GLY A 21 1.02 -12.31 12.41
N ILE A 22 -0.10 -12.69 13.05
CA ILE A 22 -0.82 -11.80 13.98
C ILE A 22 0.06 -11.40 15.17
N THR A 23 0.85 -12.34 15.71
CA THR A 23 1.73 -12.08 16.86
C THR A 23 3.06 -11.43 16.46
N LYS A 24 3.34 -11.29 15.16
CA LYS A 24 4.61 -10.79 14.61
C LYS A 24 4.49 -9.38 14.04
N TRP A 25 3.52 -8.60 14.52
CA TRP A 25 3.30 -7.24 14.02
C TRP A 25 4.57 -6.37 14.11
N ASP A 26 5.24 -6.38 15.25
CA ASP A 26 6.45 -5.59 15.48
C ASP A 26 7.63 -6.10 14.65
N ASP A 27 7.78 -7.42 14.50
CA ASP A 27 8.80 -8.03 13.65
C ASP A 27 8.61 -7.62 12.18
N TYR A 28 7.38 -7.72 11.65
CA TYR A 28 7.06 -7.28 10.29
C TYR A 28 7.31 -5.78 10.09
N THR A 29 6.97 -4.98 11.09
CA THR A 29 7.21 -3.53 11.11
C THR A 29 8.71 -3.23 11.02
N LYS A 30 9.52 -3.87 11.86
CA LYS A 30 10.98 -3.71 11.87
C LYS A 30 11.63 -4.08 10.53
N VAL A 31 11.26 -5.22 9.96
CA VAL A 31 11.85 -5.66 8.68
C VAL A 31 11.35 -4.83 7.50
N ARG A 32 10.10 -4.32 7.54
CA ARG A 32 9.59 -3.35 6.56
C ARG A 32 10.42 -2.06 6.59
N ASP A 33 10.69 -1.52 7.77
CA ASP A 33 11.44 -0.27 7.90
C ASP A 33 12.89 -0.44 7.46
N THR A 34 13.51 -1.58 7.82
CA THR A 34 14.85 -1.96 7.30
C THR A 34 14.87 -2.10 5.77
N MET A 35 13.81 -2.67 5.18
CA MET A 35 13.68 -2.78 3.72
C MET A 35 13.62 -1.38 3.09
N PHE A 36 12.83 -0.46 3.64
CA PHE A 36 12.74 0.90 3.12
C PHE A 36 14.07 1.64 3.20
N GLU A 37 14.78 1.60 4.33
CA GLU A 37 16.10 2.23 4.47
C GLU A 37 17.09 1.76 3.41
N ARG A 38 17.10 0.46 3.12
CA ARG A 38 18.08 -0.13 2.21
C ARG A 38 17.72 0.06 0.74
N THR A 39 16.43 0.04 0.41
CA THR A 39 15.96 -0.14 -0.98
C THR A 39 15.13 1.02 -1.54
N HIS A 40 14.72 2.00 -0.73
CA HIS A 40 14.12 3.23 -1.25
C HIS A 40 15.20 4.09 -1.91
N LYS A 41 15.12 4.27 -3.23
CA LYS A 41 16.07 5.06 -4.03
C LYS A 41 15.32 5.99 -4.97
N GLU A 42 15.95 7.10 -5.37
CA GLU A 42 15.36 8.08 -6.28
C GLU A 42 14.91 7.47 -7.62
N PHE A 43 15.72 6.56 -8.18
CA PHE A 43 15.38 5.87 -9.44
C PHE A 43 14.34 4.75 -9.28
N ALA A 44 14.05 4.32 -8.04
CA ALA A 44 13.12 3.24 -7.72
C ALA A 44 12.46 3.49 -6.34
N PRO A 45 11.61 4.52 -6.23
CA PRO A 45 11.08 4.92 -4.95
C PRO A 45 9.98 3.94 -4.49
N TRP A 46 10.08 3.50 -3.24
CA TRP A 46 8.93 2.93 -2.54
C TRP A 46 7.79 3.94 -2.41
N ILE A 47 6.61 3.58 -2.93
CA ILE A 47 5.37 4.34 -2.78
C ILE A 47 4.49 3.65 -1.76
N ILE A 48 4.12 4.37 -0.71
CA ILE A 48 3.36 3.89 0.44
C ILE A 48 1.88 4.26 0.28
N VAL A 49 0.99 3.31 0.55
CA VAL A 49 -0.47 3.47 0.42
C VAL A 49 -1.17 3.08 1.73
N ARG A 50 -1.91 4.02 2.32
CA ARG A 50 -2.76 3.77 3.50
C ARG A 50 -4.04 3.06 3.06
N ALA A 51 -4.09 1.74 3.29
CA ALA A 51 -5.08 0.85 2.67
C ALA A 51 -6.30 0.47 3.54
N ASN A 52 -6.54 1.16 4.66
CA ASN A 52 -7.69 0.87 5.54
C ASN A 52 -9.02 1.04 4.78
N ASP A 53 -9.14 2.09 3.95
CA ASP A 53 -10.20 2.19 2.93
C ASP A 53 -9.71 1.59 1.61
N LYS A 54 -10.21 0.39 1.29
CA LYS A 54 -9.83 -0.35 0.08
C LYS A 54 -10.22 0.36 -1.22
N ARG A 55 -11.32 1.13 -1.24
CA ARG A 55 -11.78 1.81 -2.46
C ARG A 55 -10.88 3.00 -2.76
N ARG A 56 -10.57 3.81 -1.73
CA ARG A 56 -9.63 4.93 -1.87
C ARG A 56 -8.22 4.46 -2.23
N ALA A 57 -7.72 3.39 -1.60
CA ALA A 57 -6.41 2.85 -1.90
C ALA A 57 -6.27 2.41 -3.37
N ARG A 58 -7.29 1.73 -3.92
CA ARG A 58 -7.29 1.32 -5.34
C ARG A 58 -7.25 2.52 -6.28
N LEU A 59 -8.09 3.52 -6.03
CA LEU A 59 -8.12 4.75 -6.83
C LEU A 59 -6.78 5.50 -6.75
N ALA A 60 -6.18 5.58 -5.55
CA ALA A 60 -4.89 6.24 -5.36
C ALA A 60 -3.76 5.55 -6.14
N VAL A 61 -3.68 4.22 -6.11
CA VAL A 61 -2.69 3.45 -6.88
C VAL A 61 -2.88 3.63 -8.38
N MET A 62 -4.11 3.49 -8.88
CA MET A 62 -4.39 3.69 -10.30
C MET A 62 -4.01 5.10 -10.75
N ARG A 63 -4.37 6.14 -9.97
CA ARG A 63 -3.98 7.52 -10.25
C ARG A 63 -2.47 7.69 -10.31
N ARG A 64 -1.71 7.20 -9.33
CA ARG A 64 -0.23 7.30 -9.33
C ARG A 64 0.37 6.71 -10.59
N ILE A 65 -0.06 5.50 -10.98
CA ILE A 65 0.45 4.83 -12.19
C ILE A 65 0.12 5.65 -13.45
N LEU A 66 -1.15 6.05 -13.60
CA LEU A 66 -1.58 6.84 -14.75
C LEU A 66 -0.91 8.22 -14.79
N LEU A 67 -0.57 8.79 -13.63
CA LEU A 67 0.12 10.07 -13.53
C LEU A 67 1.60 9.97 -13.90
N SER A 68 2.25 8.84 -13.60
CA SER A 68 3.69 8.62 -13.80
C SER A 68 4.09 8.26 -15.23
N LEU A 69 3.14 7.82 -16.07
CA LEU A 69 3.45 7.38 -17.44
C LEU A 69 2.92 8.39 -18.47
N PRO A 70 3.72 8.79 -19.47
CA PRO A 70 3.21 9.43 -20.67
C PRO A 70 2.57 8.37 -21.57
N TYR A 71 1.30 8.56 -21.94
CA TYR A 71 0.60 7.69 -22.89
C TYR A 71 -0.43 8.50 -23.68
N ASP A 72 -0.72 8.04 -24.90
CA ASP A 72 -1.63 8.73 -25.82
C ASP A 72 -3.07 8.70 -25.30
N GLY A 73 -3.77 9.83 -25.44
CA GLY A 73 -5.17 9.96 -24.99
C GLY A 73 -5.34 10.08 -23.48
N ARG A 74 -4.27 10.37 -22.72
CA ARG A 74 -4.35 10.63 -21.29
C ARG A 74 -5.17 11.89 -20.98
N ASP A 75 -6.26 11.71 -20.23
CA ASP A 75 -7.10 12.80 -19.70
C ASP A 75 -6.75 13.11 -18.23
N LEU A 76 -6.11 14.26 -17.99
CA LEU A 76 -5.68 14.68 -16.65
C LEU A 76 -6.85 15.06 -15.73
N ASP A 77 -7.97 15.50 -16.28
CA ASP A 77 -9.14 15.90 -15.51
C ASP A 77 -9.88 14.67 -14.97
N VAL A 78 -9.99 13.61 -15.78
CA VAL A 78 -10.57 12.32 -15.36
C VAL A 78 -9.67 11.62 -14.33
N ILE A 79 -8.35 11.63 -14.55
CA ILE A 79 -7.41 11.04 -13.59
C ILE A 79 -7.46 11.81 -12.26
N GLY A 80 -7.47 13.14 -12.34
CA GLY A 80 -7.46 14.02 -11.20
C GLY A 80 -6.12 14.03 -10.45
N LYS A 81 -6.15 14.45 -9.19
CA LYS A 81 -4.97 14.63 -8.36
C LYS A 81 -4.80 13.49 -7.35
N GLU A 82 -3.57 13.28 -6.90
CA GLU A 82 -3.28 12.35 -5.82
C GLU A 82 -3.84 12.86 -4.49
N ASP A 83 -4.44 11.95 -3.73
CA ASP A 83 -4.80 12.20 -2.34
C ASP A 83 -3.58 11.98 -1.45
N LYS A 84 -2.92 13.09 -1.08
CA LYS A 84 -1.73 13.10 -0.21
C LYS A 84 -1.99 12.57 1.20
N LYS A 85 -3.24 12.26 1.58
CA LYS A 85 -3.54 11.56 2.84
C LYS A 85 -3.52 10.04 2.68
N ILE A 86 -3.56 9.53 1.45
CA ILE A 86 -3.69 8.10 1.13
C ILE A 86 -2.41 7.54 0.52
N ILE A 87 -1.76 8.28 -0.37
CA ILE A 87 -0.55 7.82 -1.07
C ILE A 87 0.59 8.84 -0.93
N GLY A 88 1.81 8.34 -0.76
CA GLY A 88 3.00 9.16 -0.61
C GLY A 88 4.27 8.36 -0.85
N GLU A 89 5.39 9.08 -0.96
CA GLU A 89 6.69 8.49 -1.26
C GLU A 89 7.55 8.34 -0.01
N GLY A 90 8.24 7.19 0.10
CA GLY A 90 9.24 6.95 1.11
C GLY A 90 8.71 6.74 2.53
N PRO A 91 9.57 6.26 3.44
CA PRO A 91 9.20 5.88 4.81
C PRO A 91 8.67 7.05 5.65
N SER A 92 9.05 8.29 5.34
CA SER A 92 8.57 9.50 6.04
C SER A 92 7.05 9.66 5.98
N PHE A 93 6.37 9.07 4.98
CA PHE A 93 4.92 9.12 4.84
C PHE A 93 4.15 8.31 5.91
N LEU A 94 4.78 7.32 6.54
CA LEU A 94 4.15 6.51 7.59
C LEU A 94 3.96 7.28 8.90
N GLY A 95 4.67 8.40 9.08
CA GLY A 95 4.75 9.12 10.36
C GLY A 95 5.64 8.37 11.36
N LYS A 96 6.02 9.03 12.47
CA LYS A 96 6.63 8.33 13.60
C LYS A 96 5.56 7.40 14.20
N GLN A 97 5.89 6.12 14.34
CA GLN A 97 5.14 5.25 15.25
C GLN A 97 5.67 5.55 16.66
N ASP A 98 4.83 6.14 17.50
CA ASP A 98 5.08 6.27 18.95
C ASP A 98 4.88 4.92 19.64
#